data_AF-A0A2H2ZY83-F1
#
_entry.id   AF-A0A2H2ZY83-F1
#
_cell.length_a   1.000
_cell.length_b   1.000
_cell.length_c   1.000
_cell.angle_alpha   90.00
_cell.angle_beta   90.00
_cell.angle_gamma   90.00
#
_symmetry.space_group_name_H-M   'P 1'
#
loop_
_entity.id
_entity.type
_entity.pdbx_description
1 polymer ?
#
loop_
_entity_poly.entity_id
_entity_poly.type
_entity_poly.pdbx_seq_one_letter_code
_entity_poly.pdbx_strand_id
1 'polypeptide(L)'
;MSGPVPTATSLADIYPPSALAAEAPRWNALLAKFQTDFGRPARFVSRSPGRVNIIGEHIDYSLYSVLPMAITADALIAVATKPAAPDAAAFTIRVRNVQGAKFAPADFDVPFGADVDIDSTKFEWTNYFKSGLRGALGLLYKKRGADFRPCDMEVLMDGNVPVGGGLSSSAAFVTASALAVMAANGETAVDKKELTELAIVSERAVGVNSGGWIHVSAAP
;
A
#
# COMPACT_ATOMS: atom_id res chain seq x y z
N MET A 1 -9.33 5.30 -20.79
CA MET A 1 -9.94 5.59 -19.49
C MET A 1 -9.54 4.48 -18.55
N SER A 2 -8.88 4.77 -17.44
CA SER A 2 -8.56 3.73 -16.45
C SER A 2 -9.84 3.35 -15.72
N GLY A 3 -10.12 2.05 -15.62
CA GLY A 3 -11.22 1.54 -14.79
C GLY A 3 -10.84 1.48 -13.31
N PRO A 4 -11.74 0.99 -12.44
CA PRO A 4 -11.42 0.75 -11.03
C PRO A 4 -10.31 -0.30 -10.88
N VAL A 5 -9.63 -0.27 -9.72
CA VAL A 5 -8.69 -1.33 -9.32
C VAL A 5 -9.45 -2.66 -9.25
N PRO A 6 -8.98 -3.73 -9.92
CA PRO A 6 -9.69 -5.00 -9.94
C PRO A 6 -9.63 -5.70 -8.59
N THR A 7 -10.70 -6.44 -8.29
CA THR A 7 -10.75 -7.37 -7.16
C THR A 7 -10.59 -8.78 -7.71
N ALA A 8 -9.64 -9.54 -7.15
CA ALA A 8 -9.40 -10.92 -7.49
C ALA A 8 -9.85 -11.85 -6.35
N THR A 9 -10.45 -12.99 -6.70
CA THR A 9 -10.82 -14.03 -5.73
C THR A 9 -9.94 -15.26 -5.83
N SER A 10 -9.11 -15.37 -6.87
CA SER A 10 -8.17 -16.46 -7.09
C SER A 10 -6.75 -15.93 -7.34
N LEU A 11 -5.74 -16.67 -6.87
CA LEU A 11 -4.35 -16.38 -7.20
C LEU A 11 -4.06 -16.50 -8.70
N ALA A 12 -4.82 -17.34 -9.42
CA ALA A 12 -4.70 -17.49 -10.87
C ALA A 12 -5.14 -16.24 -11.65
N ASP A 13 -5.91 -15.34 -11.01
CA ASP A 13 -6.34 -14.07 -11.62
C ASP A 13 -5.25 -12.99 -11.53
N ILE A 14 -4.28 -13.16 -10.62
CA ILE A 14 -3.23 -12.16 -10.33
C ILE A 14 -1.82 -12.62 -10.67
N TYR A 15 -1.58 -13.93 -10.78
CA TYR A 15 -0.29 -14.51 -11.11
C TYR A 15 -0.37 -15.41 -12.34
N PRO A 16 0.66 -15.40 -13.20
CA PRO A 16 0.75 -16.37 -14.29
C PRO A 16 0.92 -17.80 -13.73
N PRO A 17 0.50 -18.84 -14.47
CA PRO A 17 0.57 -20.23 -14.00
C PRO A 17 1.97 -20.67 -13.54
N SER A 18 3.03 -20.15 -14.18
CA SER A 18 4.42 -20.41 -13.82
C SER A 18 4.83 -19.86 -12.46
N ALA A 19 4.17 -18.82 -11.94
CA ALA A 19 4.47 -18.20 -10.66
C ALA A 19 3.65 -18.79 -9.51
N LEU A 20 2.52 -19.46 -9.78
CA LEU A 20 1.62 -19.97 -8.73
C LEU A 20 2.31 -20.93 -7.75
N ALA A 21 3.23 -21.77 -8.24
CA ALA A 21 3.96 -22.71 -7.40
C ALA A 21 4.81 -22.03 -6.32
N ALA A 22 5.30 -20.81 -6.59
CA ALA A 22 6.10 -20.03 -5.64
C ALA A 22 5.25 -19.06 -4.81
N GLU A 23 4.25 -18.41 -5.44
CA GLU A 23 3.47 -17.36 -4.79
C GLU A 23 2.34 -17.89 -3.90
N ALA A 24 1.77 -19.07 -4.20
CA ALA A 24 0.72 -19.65 -3.34
C ALA A 24 1.22 -20.01 -1.93
N PRO A 25 2.39 -20.65 -1.74
CA PRO A 25 2.97 -20.84 -0.41
C PRO A 25 3.24 -19.52 0.32
N ARG A 26 3.74 -18.49 -0.38
CA ARG A 26 4.00 -17.16 0.19
C ARG A 26 2.71 -16.51 0.70
N TRP A 27 1.63 -16.56 -0.09
CA TRP A 27 0.33 -16.04 0.31
C TRP A 27 -0.25 -16.75 1.53
N ASN A 28 -0.17 -18.09 1.54
CA ASN A 28 -0.63 -18.88 2.69
C ASN A 28 0.19 -18.58 3.95
N ALA A 29 1.51 -18.42 3.82
CA ALA A 29 2.39 -18.05 4.92
C ALA A 29 2.06 -16.64 5.46
N LEU A 30 1.77 -15.68 4.58
CA LEU A 30 1.31 -14.33 4.96
C LEU A 30 0.02 -14.40 5.80
N LEU A 31 -1.00 -15.13 5.33
CA LEU A 31 -2.27 -15.26 6.05
C LEU A 31 -2.12 -16.00 7.38
N ALA A 32 -1.33 -17.08 7.41
CA ALA A 32 -1.05 -17.84 8.63
C ALA A 32 -0.29 -17.01 9.67
N LYS A 33 0.70 -16.22 9.21
CA LYS A 33 1.44 -15.31 10.08
C LYS A 33 0.55 -14.17 10.59
N PHE A 34 -0.34 -13.62 9.75
CA PHE A 34 -1.30 -12.61 10.17
C PHE A 34 -2.18 -13.13 11.33
N GLN A 35 -2.73 -14.34 11.16
CA GLN A 35 -3.53 -15.02 12.19
C GLN A 35 -2.72 -15.24 13.48
N THR A 36 -1.44 -15.56 13.37
CA THR A 36 -0.55 -15.76 14.51
C THR A 36 -0.26 -14.45 15.26
N ASP A 37 0.04 -13.38 14.53
CA ASP A 37 0.45 -12.09 15.10
C ASP A 37 -0.75 -11.33 15.71
N PHE A 38 -1.94 -11.44 15.14
CA PHE A 38 -3.13 -10.67 15.54
C PHE A 38 -4.28 -11.50 16.14
N GLY A 39 -4.16 -12.84 16.14
CA GLY A 39 -5.17 -13.75 16.70
C GLY A 39 -6.47 -13.83 15.92
N ARG A 40 -6.55 -13.24 14.71
CA ARG A 40 -7.74 -13.21 13.84
C ARG A 40 -7.35 -13.25 12.36
N PRO A 41 -8.26 -13.69 11.46
CA PRO A 41 -7.92 -13.78 10.05
C PRO A 41 -7.90 -12.40 9.41
N ALA A 42 -7.05 -12.22 8.40
CA ALA A 42 -7.10 -11.04 7.56
C ALA A 42 -8.44 -10.98 6.80
N ARG A 43 -9.02 -9.78 6.71
CA ARG A 43 -10.27 -9.54 5.98
C ARG A 43 -10.05 -9.52 4.46
N PHE A 44 -8.93 -8.94 4.03
CA PHE A 44 -8.53 -8.87 2.63
C PHE A 44 -7.01 -8.69 2.52
N VAL A 45 -6.49 -8.80 1.30
CA VAL A 45 -5.10 -8.48 0.97
C VAL A 45 -5.09 -7.42 -0.12
N SER A 46 -4.39 -6.31 0.13
CA SER A 46 -4.05 -5.32 -0.88
C SER A 46 -2.73 -5.71 -1.54
N ARG A 47 -2.66 -5.62 -2.87
CA ARG A 47 -1.50 -6.00 -3.66
C ARG A 47 -1.11 -4.86 -4.59
N SER A 48 0.18 -4.63 -4.74
CA SER A 48 0.72 -3.77 -5.79
C SER A 48 2.02 -4.33 -6.34
N PRO A 49 2.13 -4.60 -7.66
CA PRO A 49 3.35 -5.12 -8.25
C PRO A 49 4.46 -4.08 -8.32
N GLY A 50 5.69 -4.55 -8.20
CA GLY A 50 6.86 -3.81 -8.64
C GLY A 50 6.85 -3.63 -10.16
N ARG A 51 7.81 -2.86 -10.68
CA ARG A 51 7.89 -2.61 -12.12
C ARG A 51 9.31 -2.48 -12.62
N VAL A 52 9.54 -2.94 -13.83
CA VAL A 52 10.76 -2.65 -14.59
C VAL A 52 10.42 -1.62 -15.68
N ASN A 53 11.32 -0.69 -15.93
CA ASN A 53 11.21 0.21 -17.06
C ASN A 53 11.93 -0.40 -18.25
N ILE A 54 11.26 -0.51 -19.39
CA ILE A 54 11.86 -1.07 -20.60
C ILE A 54 12.67 0.01 -21.32
N ILE A 55 12.13 1.23 -21.40
CA ILE A 55 12.81 2.39 -21.97
C ILE A 55 12.25 3.71 -21.42
N GLY A 56 13.11 4.72 -21.33
CA GLY A 56 12.76 6.07 -20.89
C GLY A 56 13.09 6.31 -19.43
N GLU A 57 14.33 6.04 -19.04
CA GLU A 57 14.82 6.43 -17.72
C GLU A 57 15.04 7.94 -17.64
N HIS A 58 14.71 8.55 -16.51
CA HIS A 58 14.96 9.96 -16.22
C HIS A 58 14.32 10.98 -17.19
N ILE A 59 13.24 10.62 -17.88
CA ILE A 59 12.50 11.56 -18.75
C ILE A 59 11.06 11.80 -18.30
N ASP A 60 10.59 11.04 -17.32
CA ASP A 60 9.21 11.05 -16.82
C ASP A 60 8.90 12.33 -16.01
N TYR A 61 9.84 12.81 -15.20
CA TYR A 61 9.72 14.10 -14.51
C TYR A 61 9.74 15.29 -15.47
N SER A 62 10.17 15.08 -16.72
CA SER A 62 10.11 16.06 -17.81
C SER A 62 8.85 15.90 -18.67
N LEU A 63 7.87 15.12 -18.21
CA LEU A 63 6.58 14.87 -18.88
C LEU A 63 6.69 14.12 -20.21
N TYR A 64 7.83 13.49 -20.50
CA TYR A 64 7.94 12.60 -21.66
C TYR A 64 7.33 11.23 -21.36
N SER A 65 6.86 10.58 -22.43
CA SER A 65 6.36 9.20 -22.36
C SER A 65 7.49 8.21 -22.13
N VAL A 66 7.16 7.13 -21.43
CA VAL A 66 8.04 6.05 -20.99
C VAL A 66 7.33 4.71 -21.23
N LEU A 67 8.00 3.55 -21.11
CA LEU A 67 7.38 2.22 -21.37
C LEU A 67 7.62 1.19 -20.23
N PRO A 68 6.64 0.91 -19.34
CA PRO A 68 6.89 0.11 -18.14
C PRO A 68 6.44 -1.32 -18.38
N MET A 69 6.84 -2.20 -17.48
CA MET A 69 6.14 -3.46 -17.29
C MET A 69 6.08 -3.80 -15.81
N ALA A 70 4.88 -4.12 -15.33
CA ALA A 70 4.70 -4.73 -14.02
C ALA A 70 5.38 -6.09 -14.00
N ILE A 71 6.07 -6.41 -12.91
CA ILE A 71 6.72 -7.71 -12.71
C ILE A 71 5.90 -8.57 -11.75
N THR A 72 6.23 -9.85 -11.66
CA THR A 72 5.57 -10.78 -10.72
C THR A 72 5.89 -10.47 -9.26
N ALA A 73 7.06 -9.87 -8.98
CA ALA A 73 7.41 -9.43 -7.64
C ALA A 73 6.53 -8.24 -7.22
N ASP A 74 6.05 -8.25 -5.98
CA ASP A 74 5.03 -7.32 -5.50
C ASP A 74 5.12 -7.06 -3.98
N ALA A 75 4.38 -6.04 -3.56
CA ALA A 75 4.05 -5.76 -2.18
C ALA A 75 2.65 -6.29 -1.86
N LEU A 76 2.55 -7.10 -0.81
CA LEU A 76 1.32 -7.66 -0.27
C LEU A 76 1.08 -7.09 1.13
N ILE A 77 -0.16 -6.66 1.38
CA ILE A 77 -0.58 -6.09 2.64
C ILE A 77 -1.87 -6.78 3.08
N ALA A 78 -1.74 -7.70 4.04
CA ALA A 78 -2.88 -8.35 4.68
C ALA A 78 -3.46 -7.42 5.75
N VAL A 79 -4.78 -7.24 5.76
CA VAL A 79 -5.46 -6.25 6.60
C VAL A 79 -6.64 -6.86 7.33
N ALA A 80 -6.75 -6.58 8.63
CA ALA A 80 -8.00 -6.66 9.36
C ALA A 80 -8.38 -5.27 9.90
N THR A 81 -9.67 -5.05 10.07
CA THR A 81 -10.22 -3.75 10.48
C THR A 81 -11.11 -3.92 11.69
N LYS A 82 -11.09 -2.95 12.59
CA LYS A 82 -12.03 -2.86 13.70
C LYS A 82 -12.60 -1.43 13.75
N PRO A 83 -13.91 -1.23 13.95
CA PRO A 83 -14.44 0.11 14.18
C PRO A 83 -13.74 0.74 15.38
N ALA A 84 -13.30 1.99 15.23
CA ALA A 84 -12.79 2.75 16.35
C ALA A 84 -13.88 2.92 17.41
N ALA A 85 -13.50 3.04 18.68
CA ALA A 85 -14.48 3.23 19.75
C ALA A 85 -15.30 4.52 19.53
N PRO A 86 -16.59 4.55 19.90
CA PRO A 86 -17.46 5.72 19.69
C PRO A 86 -16.92 7.01 20.32
N ASP A 87 -16.22 6.89 21.45
CA ASP A 87 -15.63 7.94 22.25
C ASP A 87 -14.12 8.14 22.01
N ALA A 88 -13.51 7.36 21.09
CA ALA A 88 -12.10 7.49 20.79
C ALA A 88 -11.76 8.87 20.20
N ALA A 89 -10.61 9.43 20.56
CA ALA A 89 -10.06 10.64 19.95
C ALA A 89 -9.13 10.34 18.76
N ALA A 90 -8.74 9.08 18.59
CA ALA A 90 -7.83 8.60 17.55
C ALA A 90 -8.22 7.19 17.10
N PHE A 91 -7.70 6.76 15.95
CA PHE A 91 -7.73 5.37 15.52
C PHE A 91 -6.31 4.78 15.58
N THR A 92 -6.23 3.48 15.88
CA THR A 92 -4.95 2.78 16.07
C THR A 92 -4.57 2.00 14.82
N ILE A 93 -3.33 2.17 14.36
CA ILE A 93 -2.74 1.35 13.30
C ILE A 93 -1.62 0.50 13.88
N ARG A 94 -1.73 -0.81 13.69
CA ARG A 94 -0.70 -1.79 14.07
C ARG A 94 -0.04 -2.36 12.84
N VAL A 95 1.24 -2.06 12.65
CA VAL A 95 2.00 -2.42 11.46
C VAL A 95 3.04 -3.48 11.82
N ARG A 96 3.01 -4.60 11.09
CA ARG A 96 3.94 -5.72 11.21
C ARG A 96 4.51 -6.05 9.83
N ASN A 97 5.65 -6.74 9.83
CA ASN A 97 6.28 -7.25 8.61
C ASN A 97 6.58 -8.75 8.76
N VAL A 98 6.51 -9.52 7.67
CA VAL A 98 6.88 -10.94 7.69
C VAL A 98 8.35 -11.11 8.10
N GLN A 99 9.22 -10.19 7.67
CA GLN A 99 10.63 -10.14 8.04
C GLN A 99 10.86 -9.30 9.31
N GLY A 100 10.18 -9.64 10.42
CA GLY A 100 10.20 -8.86 11.67
C GLY A 100 11.59 -8.63 12.28
N ALA A 101 12.56 -9.50 12.01
CA ALA A 101 13.96 -9.31 12.44
C ALA A 101 14.66 -8.15 11.71
N LYS A 102 14.25 -7.85 10.48
CA LYS A 102 14.79 -6.76 9.66
C LYS A 102 13.94 -5.49 9.79
N PHE A 103 12.63 -5.65 9.94
CA PHE A 103 11.67 -4.57 10.02
C PHE A 103 10.89 -4.67 11.33
N ALA A 104 11.32 -3.86 12.31
CA ALA A 104 10.72 -3.86 13.63
C ALA A 104 9.22 -3.51 13.58
N PRO A 105 8.39 -4.14 14.43
CA PRO A 105 6.97 -3.83 14.53
C PRO A 105 6.76 -2.39 15.03
N ALA A 106 5.67 -1.76 14.60
CA ALA A 106 5.29 -0.43 15.05
C ALA A 106 3.78 -0.31 15.24
N ASP A 107 3.38 0.33 16.33
CA ASP A 107 2.00 0.70 16.62
C ASP A 107 1.95 2.21 16.80
N PHE A 108 0.96 2.86 16.22
CA PHE A 108 0.77 4.30 16.36
C PHE A 108 -0.71 4.68 16.28
N ASP A 109 -1.06 5.73 17.00
CA ASP A 109 -2.40 6.31 17.00
C ASP A 109 -2.40 7.58 16.16
N VAL A 110 -3.46 7.77 15.38
CA VAL A 110 -3.66 8.97 14.56
C VAL A 110 -4.93 9.66 15.02
N PRO A 111 -4.86 10.91 15.53
CA PRO A 111 -6.03 11.66 15.94
C PRO A 111 -7.01 11.88 14.78
N PHE A 112 -8.32 11.84 15.06
CA PHE A 112 -9.33 12.12 14.06
C PHE A 112 -9.21 13.56 13.52
N GLY A 113 -9.20 13.71 12.20
CA GLY A 113 -9.12 15.02 11.54
C GLY A 113 -7.73 15.66 11.56
N ALA A 114 -6.71 14.96 12.08
CA ALA A 114 -5.32 15.41 12.01
C ALA A 114 -4.60 14.81 10.78
N ASP A 115 -3.54 15.49 10.35
CA ASP A 115 -2.61 14.95 9.37
C ASP A 115 -1.74 13.85 10.01
N VAL A 116 -1.41 12.82 9.23
CA VAL A 116 -0.44 11.80 9.64
C VAL A 116 0.96 12.40 9.63
N ASP A 117 1.59 12.44 10.80
CA ASP A 117 2.96 12.95 10.93
C ASP A 117 3.99 11.94 10.38
N ILE A 118 4.87 12.44 9.52
CA ILE A 118 5.94 11.68 8.87
C ILE A 118 7.26 12.40 9.13
N ASP A 119 8.03 11.87 10.07
CA ASP A 119 9.39 12.34 10.32
C ASP A 119 10.32 11.85 9.21
N SER A 120 10.52 12.72 8.21
CA SER A 120 11.44 12.45 7.08
C SER A 120 12.92 12.45 7.47
N THR A 121 13.26 12.86 8.69
CA THR A 121 14.66 12.83 9.18
C THR A 121 15.06 11.45 9.71
N LYS A 122 14.07 10.59 9.98
CA LYS A 122 14.28 9.20 10.39
C LYS A 122 13.94 8.26 9.25
N PHE A 123 14.91 7.44 8.85
CA PHE A 123 14.71 6.38 7.86
C PHE A 123 13.98 5.18 8.49
N GLU A 124 12.70 5.37 8.83
CA GLU A 124 11.82 4.31 9.30
C GLU A 124 11.06 3.69 8.12
N TRP A 125 11.07 2.36 8.03
CA TRP A 125 10.36 1.64 6.96
C TRP A 125 8.84 1.87 7.01
N THR A 126 8.30 2.18 8.18
CA THR A 126 6.88 2.47 8.40
C THR A 126 6.45 3.79 7.75
N ASN A 127 7.38 4.69 7.45
CA ASN A 127 7.09 5.96 6.78
C ASN A 127 6.50 5.74 5.37
N TYR A 128 6.86 4.65 4.68
CA TYR A 128 6.24 4.29 3.39
C TYR A 128 4.75 3.94 3.56
N PHE A 129 4.39 3.25 4.63
CA PHE A 129 2.98 3.00 4.92
C PHE A 129 2.26 4.26 5.38
N LYS A 130 2.86 5.05 6.29
CA LYS A 130 2.30 6.33 6.75
C LYS A 130 2.05 7.29 5.59
N SER A 131 2.91 7.26 4.58
CA SER A 131 2.74 8.01 3.33
C SER A 131 1.46 7.61 2.58
N GLY A 132 1.27 6.32 2.29
CA GLY A 132 0.04 5.83 1.68
C GLY A 132 -1.21 6.10 2.53
N LEU A 133 -1.08 5.96 3.85
CA LEU A 133 -2.14 6.30 4.83
C LEU A 133 -2.51 7.78 4.76
N ARG A 134 -1.54 8.69 4.78
CA ARG A 134 -1.77 10.14 4.68
C ARG A 134 -2.52 10.50 3.41
N GLY A 135 -2.07 9.98 2.26
CA GLY A 135 -2.73 10.22 0.98
C GLY A 135 -4.18 9.73 0.99
N ALA A 136 -4.39 8.47 1.37
CA ALA A 136 -5.70 7.83 1.38
C ALA A 136 -6.68 8.54 2.32
N LEU A 137 -6.25 8.89 3.53
CA LEU A 137 -7.07 9.65 4.48
C LEU A 137 -7.42 11.03 3.94
N GLY A 138 -6.47 11.75 3.36
CA GLY A 138 -6.73 13.06 2.74
C GLY A 138 -7.81 12.99 1.66
N LEU A 139 -7.85 11.91 0.88
CA LEU A 139 -8.91 11.67 -0.10
C LEU A 139 -10.25 11.29 0.56
N LEU A 140 -10.23 10.39 1.54
CA LEU A 140 -11.42 9.97 2.27
C LEU A 140 -12.10 11.13 2.97
N TYR A 141 -11.35 12.01 3.64
CA TYR A 141 -11.86 13.22 4.26
C TYR A 141 -12.48 14.19 3.23
N LYS A 142 -11.88 14.32 2.04
CA LYS A 142 -12.46 15.12 0.94
C LYS A 142 -13.78 14.52 0.43
N LYS A 143 -13.88 13.19 0.33
CA LYS A 143 -15.07 12.50 -0.19
C LYS A 143 -16.21 12.39 0.81
N ARG A 144 -15.88 12.15 2.08
CA ARG A 144 -16.84 11.79 3.15
C ARG A 144 -17.07 12.90 4.18
N GLY A 145 -16.29 13.98 4.11
CA GLY A 145 -16.37 15.10 5.03
C GLY A 145 -15.52 14.94 6.30
N ALA A 146 -15.48 16.00 7.10
CA ALA A 146 -14.66 16.08 8.31
C ALA A 146 -15.11 15.13 9.44
N ASP A 147 -16.39 14.74 9.45
CA ASP A 147 -16.96 13.83 10.44
C ASP A 147 -16.64 12.35 10.18
N PHE A 148 -15.95 12.06 9.07
CA PHE A 148 -15.52 10.71 8.74
C PHE A 148 -14.53 10.19 9.80
N ARG A 149 -14.84 9.03 10.38
CA ARG A 149 -13.99 8.37 11.39
C ARG A 149 -13.37 7.12 10.78
N PRO A 150 -12.06 7.11 10.48
CA PRO A 150 -11.36 5.91 10.05
C PRO A 150 -11.43 4.78 11.07
N CYS A 151 -11.31 3.55 10.58
CA CYS A 151 -11.25 2.36 11.41
C CYS A 151 -9.84 2.09 11.95
N ASP A 152 -9.76 1.34 13.06
CA ASP A 152 -8.51 0.74 13.50
C ASP A 152 -8.08 -0.32 12.47
N MET A 153 -6.78 -0.41 12.22
CA MET A 153 -6.23 -1.36 11.25
C MET A 153 -5.09 -2.20 11.83
N GLU A 154 -5.17 -3.50 11.59
CA GLU A 154 -4.09 -4.45 11.83
C GLU A 154 -3.53 -4.86 10.47
N VAL A 155 -2.23 -4.65 10.28
CA VAL A 155 -1.59 -4.71 8.97
C VAL A 155 -0.33 -5.57 9.04
N LEU A 156 -0.26 -6.60 8.20
CA LEU A 156 0.96 -7.38 7.98
C LEU A 156 1.44 -7.21 6.54
N MET A 157 2.69 -6.80 6.40
CA MET A 157 3.31 -6.52 5.11
C MET A 157 4.32 -7.59 4.72
N ASP A 158 4.26 -7.99 3.44
CA ASP A 158 5.24 -8.82 2.79
C ASP A 158 5.64 -8.21 1.44
N GLY A 159 6.91 -8.31 1.06
CA GLY A 159 7.36 -7.83 -0.23
C GLY A 159 8.60 -8.56 -0.70
N ASN A 160 8.56 -9.02 -1.95
CA ASN A 160 9.68 -9.66 -2.62
C ASN A 160 10.28 -8.80 -3.74
N VAL A 161 9.83 -7.54 -3.90
CA VAL A 161 10.44 -6.59 -4.83
C VAL A 161 11.86 -6.26 -4.36
N PRO A 162 12.91 -6.50 -5.16
CA PRO A 162 14.28 -6.20 -4.76
C PRO A 162 14.49 -4.71 -4.46
N VAL A 163 15.04 -4.42 -3.29
CA VAL A 163 15.35 -3.05 -2.87
C VAL A 163 16.56 -2.51 -3.64
N GLY A 164 16.49 -1.27 -4.10
CA GLY A 164 17.64 -0.57 -4.71
C GLY A 164 17.93 -0.91 -6.19
N GLY A 165 17.17 -1.82 -6.81
CA GLY A 165 17.37 -2.22 -8.21
C GLY A 165 16.69 -1.35 -9.26
N GLY A 166 16.19 -0.15 -8.91
CA GLY A 166 15.34 0.65 -9.81
C GLY A 166 13.94 0.05 -10.08
N LEU A 167 13.59 -1.03 -9.37
CA LEU A 167 12.34 -1.78 -9.53
C LEU A 167 11.14 -1.19 -8.77
N SER A 168 11.32 -0.01 -8.16
CA SER A 168 10.25 0.77 -7.53
C SER A 168 9.54 0.07 -6.38
N SER A 169 10.33 -0.60 -5.54
CA SER A 169 9.84 -1.24 -4.33
C SER A 169 9.07 -0.27 -3.42
N SER A 170 9.55 0.97 -3.27
CA SER A 170 8.88 2.00 -2.45
C SER A 170 7.49 2.35 -2.97
N ALA A 171 7.36 2.61 -4.27
CA ALA A 171 6.09 2.97 -4.89
C ALA A 171 5.07 1.81 -4.86
N ALA A 172 5.51 0.56 -5.05
CA ALA A 172 4.65 -0.61 -4.86
C ALA A 172 4.11 -0.67 -3.43
N PHE A 173 4.95 -0.45 -2.41
CA PHE A 173 4.52 -0.40 -1.02
C PHE A 173 3.56 0.77 -0.73
N VAL A 174 3.86 1.98 -1.19
CA VAL A 174 3.00 3.16 -1.00
C VAL A 174 1.63 2.96 -1.66
N THR A 175 1.62 2.42 -2.88
CA THR A 175 0.39 2.15 -3.65
C THR A 175 -0.46 1.08 -2.97
N ALA A 176 0.15 -0.05 -2.57
CA ALA A 176 -0.54 -1.08 -1.80
C ALA A 176 -1.09 -0.55 -0.47
N SER A 177 -0.35 0.35 0.20
CA SER A 177 -0.75 0.96 1.48
C SER A 177 -1.94 1.89 1.32
N ALA A 178 -1.92 2.76 0.32
CA ALA A 178 -3.05 3.65 0.02
C ALA A 178 -4.31 2.86 -0.35
N LEU A 179 -4.17 1.84 -1.20
CA LEU A 179 -5.27 0.94 -1.56
C LEU A 179 -5.82 0.20 -0.34
N ALA A 180 -4.94 -0.30 0.53
CA ALA A 180 -5.32 -0.97 1.77
C ALA A 180 -6.15 -0.07 2.68
N VAL A 181 -5.76 1.20 2.85
CA VAL A 181 -6.46 2.16 3.70
C VAL A 181 -7.82 2.55 3.11
N MET A 182 -7.90 2.76 1.79
CA MET A 182 -9.18 3.04 1.13
C MET A 182 -10.15 1.86 1.28
N ALA A 183 -9.70 0.64 1.00
CA ALA A 183 -10.51 -0.56 1.13
C ALA A 183 -10.94 -0.84 2.58
N ALA A 184 -10.03 -0.64 3.55
CA ALA A 184 -10.32 -0.80 4.98
C ALA A 184 -11.43 0.13 5.47
N ASN A 185 -11.53 1.31 4.86
CA ASN A 185 -12.51 2.33 5.19
C ASN A 185 -13.77 2.27 4.32
N GLY A 186 -13.94 1.18 3.55
CA GLY A 186 -15.16 0.89 2.81
C GLY A 186 -15.23 1.51 1.42
N GLU A 187 -14.12 1.97 0.84
CA GLU A 187 -14.06 2.29 -0.58
C GLU A 187 -13.86 1.00 -1.38
N THR A 188 -14.90 0.56 -2.09
CA THR A 188 -14.90 -0.70 -2.86
C THR A 188 -14.59 -0.51 -4.34
N ALA A 189 -14.69 0.72 -4.85
CA ALA A 189 -14.44 1.06 -6.26
C ALA A 189 -13.39 2.18 -6.34
N VAL A 190 -12.14 1.84 -6.01
CA VAL A 190 -11.02 2.78 -6.08
C VAL A 190 -10.65 2.98 -7.55
N ASP A 191 -10.70 4.23 -8.02
CA ASP A 191 -10.27 4.57 -9.37
C ASP A 191 -8.73 4.47 -9.49
N LYS A 192 -8.25 3.80 -10.55
CA LYS A 192 -6.80 3.58 -10.74
C LYS A 192 -6.03 4.89 -10.93
N LYS A 193 -6.61 5.86 -11.64
CA LYS A 193 -5.95 7.15 -11.88
C LYS A 193 -5.85 7.93 -10.56
N GLU A 194 -6.92 7.96 -9.78
CA GLU A 194 -6.94 8.60 -8.47
C GLU A 194 -5.95 7.95 -7.49
N LEU A 195 -5.91 6.62 -7.42
CA LEU A 195 -4.92 5.89 -6.61
C LEU A 195 -3.48 6.23 -7.05
N THR A 196 -3.25 6.29 -8.35
CA THR A 196 -1.93 6.62 -8.93
C THR A 196 -1.52 8.03 -8.55
N GLU A 197 -2.37 9.03 -8.82
CA GLU A 197 -2.12 10.45 -8.48
C GLU A 197 -1.84 10.64 -6.99
N LEU A 198 -2.60 9.93 -6.15
CA LEU A 198 -2.44 9.93 -4.71
C LEU A 198 -1.12 9.30 -4.27
N ALA A 199 -0.74 8.16 -4.83
CA ALA A 199 0.50 7.49 -4.48
C ALA A 199 1.74 8.33 -4.87
N ILE A 200 1.68 9.05 -6.00
CA ILE A 200 2.72 10.00 -6.44
C ILE A 200 2.92 11.11 -5.40
N VAL A 201 1.82 11.76 -4.99
CA VAL A 201 1.88 12.86 -4.01
C VAL A 201 2.31 12.35 -2.65
N SER A 202 1.88 11.14 -2.28
CA SER A 202 2.22 10.51 -1.01
C SER A 202 3.72 10.19 -0.92
N GLU A 203 4.33 9.65 -1.97
CA GLU A 203 5.76 9.29 -1.95
C GLU A 203 6.67 10.53 -1.77
N ARG A 204 6.24 11.69 -2.28
CA ARG A 204 6.95 12.96 -2.01
C ARG A 204 6.98 13.32 -0.52
N ALA A 205 6.01 12.87 0.26
CA ALA A 205 5.99 13.12 1.71
C ALA A 205 7.08 12.35 2.48
N VAL A 206 7.67 11.30 1.92
CA VAL A 206 8.84 10.61 2.50
C VAL A 206 10.17 11.18 2.02
N GLY A 207 10.16 12.32 1.33
CA GLY A 207 11.35 12.99 0.82
C GLY A 207 11.89 12.42 -0.50
N VAL A 208 11.18 11.47 -1.13
CA VAL A 208 11.56 10.92 -2.43
C VAL A 208 10.80 11.67 -3.52
N ASN A 209 11.53 12.42 -4.34
CA ASN A 209 10.95 13.22 -5.43
C ASN A 209 10.86 12.37 -6.73
N SER A 210 10.10 11.27 -6.66
CA SER A 210 9.83 10.38 -7.80
C SER A 210 8.96 11.06 -8.86
N GLY A 211 9.18 10.74 -10.13
CA GLY A 211 8.25 11.07 -11.21
C GLY A 211 6.96 10.25 -11.13
N GLY A 212 5.90 10.71 -11.81
CA GLY A 212 4.55 10.17 -11.61
C GLY A 212 4.36 8.72 -12.08
N TRP A 213 5.21 8.28 -13.00
CA TRP A 213 4.93 7.09 -13.78
C TRP A 213 5.21 5.79 -13.04
N ILE A 214 6.01 5.86 -11.97
CA ILE A 214 6.28 4.73 -11.09
C ILE A 214 5.00 4.10 -10.53
N HIS A 215 3.98 4.93 -10.31
CA HIS A 215 2.72 4.51 -9.71
C HIS A 215 1.70 4.02 -10.75
N VAL A 216 1.80 4.45 -12.00
CA VAL A 216 0.85 4.10 -13.10
C VAL A 216 0.89 2.60 -13.39
N SER A 217 2.07 1.99 -13.40
CA SER A 217 2.25 0.55 -13.64
C SER A 217 2.07 -0.32 -12.39
N ALA A 218 1.92 0.30 -11.21
CA ALA A 218 1.74 -0.37 -9.92
C ALA A 218 0.24 -0.49 -9.52
N ALA A 219 -0.66 0.10 -10.33
CA ALA A 219 -2.11 0.02 -10.19
C ALA A 219 -2.85 -1.04 -11.06
N PRO A 220 -2.22 -2.05 -11.72
CA PRO A 220 -2.95 -3.02 -12.54
C PRO A 220 -3.79 -3.98 -11.70
#